data_AF-A0A4Y2V4J7-F1
#
_entry.id   AF-A0A4Y2V4J7-F1
#
_cell.length_a   1.000
_cell.length_b   1.000
_cell.length_c   1.000
_cell.angle_alpha   90.00
_cell.angle_beta   90.00
_cell.angle_gamma   90.00
#
_symmetry.space_group_name_H-M   'P 1'
#
loop_
_entity.id
_entity.type
_entity.pdbx_description
1 polymer ?
#
loop_
_entity_poly.entity_id
_entity_poly.type
_entity_poly.pdbx_seq_one_letter_code
_entity_poly.pdbx_strand_id
1 'polypeptide(L)'
;MATNKRSIEDLKGNIPIKQLLDNVGKAPENKNFSVSARLWLQYIVKIKFILLYIQADRIGDSEFHLYCSKSMMPYFLAAGHIFYAKYAHLHVQQMEELKEKMESTEYKKFSEGCFTIRRTDRVWGGVAQDIKIE
;
A
#
# COMPACT_ATOMS: atom_id res chain seq x y z
N MET A 1 -17.81 4.34 -25.15
CA MET A 1 -18.60 4.23 -23.91
C MET A 1 -17.85 4.96 -22.81
N ALA A 2 -18.52 5.89 -22.14
CA ALA A 2 -17.93 6.95 -21.32
C ALA A 2 -16.90 6.46 -20.30
N THR A 3 -15.64 6.86 -20.47
CA THR A 3 -14.62 6.77 -19.44
C THR A 3 -14.97 7.80 -18.37
N ASN A 4 -15.67 7.36 -17.33
CA ASN A 4 -15.85 8.11 -16.10
C ASN A 4 -14.47 8.31 -15.46
N LYS A 5 -13.77 9.36 -15.89
CA LYS A 5 -12.51 9.84 -15.34
C LYS A 5 -12.81 10.50 -13.99
N ARG A 6 -12.93 9.65 -12.97
CA ARG A 6 -12.50 9.98 -11.61
C ARG A 6 -11.34 9.04 -11.31
N SER A 7 -10.27 9.18 -12.07
CA SER A 7 -9.03 8.51 -11.76
C SER A 7 -8.46 9.12 -10.47
N ILE A 8 -7.66 8.36 -9.72
CA ILE A 8 -6.92 8.90 -8.56
C ILE A 8 -6.01 10.07 -8.99
N GLU A 9 -5.54 10.09 -10.25
CA GLU A 9 -4.80 11.22 -10.81
C GLU A 9 -5.65 12.50 -10.86
N ASP A 10 -6.95 12.40 -11.12
CA ASP A 10 -7.87 13.56 -11.11
C ASP A 10 -8.04 14.14 -9.70
N LEU A 11 -7.91 13.31 -8.66
CA LEU A 11 -7.95 13.74 -7.26
C LEU A 11 -6.64 14.41 -6.80
N LYS A 12 -5.49 14.04 -7.39
CA LYS A 12 -4.19 14.68 -7.09
C LYS A 12 -4.12 16.14 -7.55
N GLY A 13 -4.91 16.52 -8.54
CA GLY A 13 -5.05 17.91 -9.01
C GLY A 13 -5.96 18.78 -8.14
N ASN A 14 -6.67 18.20 -7.18
CA ASN A 14 -7.61 18.92 -6.33
C ASN A 14 -6.86 19.68 -5.21
N ILE A 15 -6.84 21.01 -5.31
CA ILE A 15 -6.11 21.92 -4.41
C ILE A 15 -6.48 21.68 -2.92
N PRO A 16 -7.78 21.64 -2.53
CA PRO A 16 -8.19 21.29 -1.18
C PRO A 16 -7.65 19.95 -0.68
N ILE A 17 -7.70 18.90 -1.51
CA ILE A 17 -7.23 17.56 -1.14
C ILE A 17 -5.70 17.57 -0.94
N LYS A 18 -4.96 18.25 -1.81
CA LYS A 18 -3.51 18.38 -1.68
C LYS A 18 -3.11 19.09 -0.38
N GLN A 19 -3.77 20.20 -0.06
CA GLN A 19 -3.54 20.93 1.19
C GLN A 19 -3.87 20.07 2.42
N LEU A 20 -4.96 19.29 2.38
CA LEU A 20 -5.30 18.35 3.43
C LEU A 20 -4.22 17.28 3.61
N LEU A 21 -3.73 16.69 2.52
CA LEU A 21 -2.67 15.70 2.54
C LEU A 21 -1.35 16.26 3.09
N ASP A 22 -0.98 17.49 2.71
CA ASP A 22 0.22 18.17 3.21
C ASP A 22 0.09 18.47 4.72
N ASN A 23 -1.09 18.90 5.18
CA ASN A 23 -1.36 19.15 6.58
C ASN A 23 -1.32 17.86 7.41
N VAL A 24 -1.90 16.77 6.90
CA VAL A 24 -1.85 15.44 7.53
C VAL A 24 -0.41 14.92 7.60
N GLY A 25 0.41 15.17 6.56
CA GLY A 25 1.82 14.76 6.54
C GLY A 25 2.68 15.46 7.59
N LYS A 26 2.41 16.74 7.88
CA LYS A 26 3.15 17.56 8.86
C LYS A 26 2.59 17.45 10.29
N ALA A 27 1.43 16.83 10.43
CA ALA A 27 0.70 16.74 11.68
C ALA A 27 1.38 15.93 12.81
N PRO A 28 2.12 14.84 12.55
CA PRO A 28 2.77 14.06 13.59
C PRO A 28 3.84 14.84 14.36
N GLU A 29 4.47 15.83 13.71
CA GLU A 29 5.58 16.62 14.26
C GLU A 29 5.09 17.89 14.97
N ASN A 30 3.85 18.29 14.73
CA ASN A 30 3.29 19.52 15.28
C ASN A 30 2.75 19.30 16.70
N LYS A 31 3.51 19.75 17.70
CA LYS A 31 3.16 19.67 19.13
C LYS A 31 1.94 20.51 19.53
N ASN A 32 1.44 21.38 18.66
CA ASN A 32 0.31 22.27 18.96
C ASN A 32 -1.06 21.58 18.85
N PHE A 33 -1.13 20.35 18.35
CA PHE A 33 -2.38 19.60 18.30
C PHE A 33 -2.72 18.94 19.64
N SER A 34 -4.01 18.90 19.96
CA SER A 34 -4.52 18.13 21.09
C SER A 34 -4.20 16.64 20.93
N VAL A 35 -4.18 15.91 22.05
CA VAL A 35 -3.91 14.46 22.05
C VAL A 35 -4.89 13.71 21.13
N SER A 36 -6.17 14.04 21.20
CA SER A 36 -7.21 13.46 20.35
C SER A 36 -7.00 13.79 18.88
N ALA A 37 -6.65 15.03 18.53
CA ALA A 37 -6.40 15.42 17.14
C ALA A 37 -5.21 14.64 16.55
N ARG A 38 -4.11 14.49 17.31
CA ARG A 38 -2.95 13.68 16.86
C ARG A 38 -3.32 12.21 16.63
N LEU A 39 -4.15 11.64 17.50
CA LEU A 39 -4.63 10.27 17.32
C LEU A 39 -5.41 10.11 16.01
N TRP A 40 -6.33 11.03 15.71
CA TRP A 40 -7.08 11.03 14.44
C TRP A 40 -6.17 11.18 13.23
N LEU A 41 -5.16 12.05 13.31
CA LEU A 41 -4.19 12.25 12.24
C LEU A 41 -3.36 10.98 11.99
N GLN A 42 -2.87 10.34 13.05
CA GLN A 42 -2.18 9.05 12.97
C GLN A 42 -3.08 7.96 12.35
N TYR A 43 -4.36 7.95 12.70
CA TYR A 43 -5.34 7.02 12.15
C TYR A 43 -5.57 7.23 10.64
N ILE A 44 -5.67 8.48 10.18
CA ILE A 44 -5.76 8.80 8.74
C ILE A 44 -4.52 8.32 7.99
N VAL A 45 -3.31 8.52 8.56
CA VAL A 45 -2.07 8.00 7.99
C VAL A 45 -2.09 6.47 7.89
N LYS A 46 -2.59 5.77 8.91
CA LYS A 46 -2.76 4.31 8.86
C LYS A 46 -3.70 3.86 7.73
N ILE A 47 -4.88 4.50 7.61
CA ILE A 47 -5.83 4.20 6.53
C ILE A 47 -5.20 4.45 5.17
N LYS A 48 -4.44 5.54 5.00
CA LYS A 48 -3.73 5.85 3.76
C LYS A 48 -2.86 4.68 3.32
N PHE A 49 -2.05 4.11 4.21
CA PHE A 49 -1.20 2.96 3.84
C PHE A 49 -2.00 1.72 3.46
N ILE A 50 -3.13 1.45 4.12
CA ILE A 50 -4.03 0.33 3.75
C ILE A 50 -4.58 0.54 2.33
N LEU A 51 -5.04 1.74 2.01
CA LEU A 51 -5.57 2.05 0.68
C LEU A 51 -4.49 1.97 -0.42
N LEU A 52 -3.27 2.44 -0.11
CA LEU A 52 -2.13 2.36 -1.03
C LEU A 52 -1.65 0.92 -1.23
N TYR A 53 -1.69 0.10 -0.18
CA TYR A 53 -1.41 -1.33 -0.26
C TYR A 53 -2.39 -2.03 -1.22
N ILE A 54 -3.70 -1.79 -1.05
CA ILE A 54 -4.72 -2.32 -1.96
C ILE A 54 -4.45 -1.84 -3.39
N GLN A 55 -4.13 -0.55 -3.57
CA GLN A 55 -3.80 -0.03 -4.89
C GLN A 55 -2.61 -0.77 -5.52
N ALA A 56 -1.55 -1.04 -4.76
CA ALA A 56 -0.38 -1.78 -5.23
C ALA A 56 -0.77 -3.17 -5.74
N ASP A 57 -1.57 -3.92 -4.98
CA ASP A 57 -2.10 -5.23 -5.37
C ASP A 57 -2.99 -5.15 -6.63
N ARG A 58 -3.83 -4.11 -6.75
CA ARG A 58 -4.73 -3.99 -7.91
C ARG A 58 -3.97 -3.67 -9.20
N ILE A 59 -2.84 -2.98 -9.10
CA ILE A 59 -2.02 -2.56 -10.25
C ILE A 59 -0.92 -3.58 -10.56
N GLY A 60 -0.52 -4.42 -9.60
CA GLY A 60 0.58 -5.37 -9.75
C GLY A 60 1.95 -4.79 -9.42
N ASP A 61 2.01 -3.72 -8.63
CA ASP A 61 3.27 -3.07 -8.24
C ASP A 61 3.84 -3.72 -6.97
N SER A 62 4.75 -4.68 -7.16
CA SER A 62 5.35 -5.45 -6.05
C SER A 62 6.27 -4.61 -5.16
N GLU A 63 6.92 -3.58 -5.71
CA GLU A 63 7.82 -2.71 -4.93
C GLU A 63 7.01 -1.80 -4.02
N PHE A 64 5.96 -1.19 -4.57
CA PHE A 64 5.07 -0.32 -3.80
C PHE A 64 4.28 -1.10 -2.74
N HIS A 65 3.90 -2.35 -3.04
CA HIS A 65 3.34 -3.30 -2.08
C HIS A 65 4.25 -3.51 -0.88
N LEU A 66 5.53 -3.78 -1.15
CA LEU A 66 6.54 -4.02 -0.11
C LEU A 66 6.78 -2.77 0.74
N TYR A 67 6.83 -1.59 0.11
CA TYR A 67 6.93 -0.31 0.82
C TYR A 67 5.75 -0.08 1.78
N CYS A 68 4.52 -0.33 1.33
CA CYS A 68 3.34 -0.20 2.18
C CYS A 68 3.36 -1.23 3.32
N SER A 69 3.76 -2.47 3.04
CA SER A 69 3.88 -3.54 4.04
C SER A 69 4.82 -3.14 5.19
N LYS A 70 6.03 -2.65 4.86
CA LYS A 70 7.01 -2.14 5.83
C LYS A 70 6.45 -0.97 6.65
N SER A 71 5.77 -0.04 5.97
CA SER A 71 5.18 1.14 6.61
C SER A 71 4.05 0.78 7.57
N MET A 72 3.35 -0.33 7.33
CA MET A 72 2.23 -0.78 8.16
C MET A 72 2.64 -1.59 9.40
N MET A 73 3.83 -2.23 9.38
CA MET A 73 4.32 -3.09 10.46
C MET A 73 4.24 -2.48 11.88
N PRO A 74 4.68 -1.22 12.11
CA PRO A 74 4.59 -0.62 13.45
C PRO A 74 3.15 -0.55 13.98
N TYR A 75 2.17 -0.38 13.08
CA TYR A 75 0.77 -0.28 13.45
C TYR A 75 0.16 -1.64 13.82
N PHE A 76 0.65 -2.75 13.27
CA PHE A 76 0.21 -4.08 13.68
C PHE A 76 0.61 -4.37 15.12
N LEU A 77 1.86 -4.05 15.47
CA LEU A 77 2.36 -4.20 16.84
C LEU A 77 1.61 -3.30 17.81
N ALA A 78 1.45 -2.01 17.47
CA ALA A 78 0.74 -1.04 18.31
C ALA A 78 -0.74 -1.39 18.53
N ALA A 79 -1.38 -2.05 17.57
CA ALA A 79 -2.77 -2.50 17.68
C ALA A 79 -2.93 -3.87 18.36
N GLY A 80 -1.84 -4.51 18.79
CA GLY A 80 -1.88 -5.85 19.41
C GLY A 80 -2.02 -7.01 18.43
N HIS A 81 -1.90 -6.76 17.12
CA HIS A 81 -1.92 -7.81 16.09
C HIS A 81 -0.53 -8.45 15.93
N ILE A 82 -0.03 -9.09 16.98
CA ILE A 82 1.34 -9.61 17.08
C ILE A 82 1.64 -10.61 15.95
N PHE A 83 0.69 -11.49 15.62
CA PHE A 83 0.86 -12.44 14.51
C PHE A 83 0.99 -11.74 13.16
N TYR A 84 0.15 -10.75 12.87
CA TYR A 84 0.28 -9.96 11.64
C TYR A 84 1.62 -9.22 11.58
N ALA A 85 2.08 -8.65 12.69
CA ALA A 85 3.40 -8.01 12.74
C ALA A 85 4.53 -9.02 12.44
N LYS A 86 4.48 -10.21 13.03
CA LYS A 86 5.46 -11.28 12.82
C LYS A 86 5.48 -11.75 11.36
N TYR A 87 4.31 -12.08 10.81
CA TYR A 87 4.22 -12.58 9.43
C TYR A 87 4.52 -11.48 8.40
N ALA A 88 4.12 -10.23 8.65
CA ALA A 88 4.50 -9.10 7.80
C ALA A 88 6.03 -8.93 7.77
N HIS A 89 6.71 -9.05 8.91
CA HIS A 89 8.17 -9.02 8.97
C HIS A 89 8.81 -10.12 8.12
N LEU A 90 8.33 -11.37 8.26
CA LEU A 90 8.83 -12.51 7.48
C LEU A 90 8.59 -12.33 5.98
N HIS A 91 7.38 -11.90 5.61
CA HIS A 91 7.01 -11.59 4.23
C HIS A 91 7.93 -10.52 3.62
N VAL A 92 8.17 -9.43 4.36
CA VAL A 92 9.07 -8.36 3.92
C VAL A 92 10.47 -8.90 3.66
N GLN A 93 11.03 -9.66 4.60
CA GLN A 93 12.36 -10.23 4.46
C GLN A 93 12.46 -11.16 3.25
N GLN A 94 11.47 -12.04 3.08
CA GLN A 94 11.41 -12.97 1.94
C GLN A 94 11.33 -12.24 0.60
N MET A 95 10.55 -11.15 0.54
CA MET A 95 10.39 -10.34 -0.67
C MET A 95 11.66 -9.53 -1.01
N GLU A 96 12.43 -9.08 -0.02
CA GLU A 96 13.71 -8.40 -0.25
C GLU A 96 14.77 -9.36 -0.80
N GLU A 97 14.84 -10.57 -0.26
CA GLU A 97 15.75 -11.63 -0.70
C GLU A 97 15.29 -12.32 -2.01
N LEU A 98 14.08 -12.01 -2.49
CA LEU A 98 13.48 -12.71 -3.63
C LEU A 98 14.32 -12.60 -4.91
N LYS A 99 14.94 -11.44 -5.13
CA LYS A 99 15.79 -11.19 -6.31
C LYS A 99 17.00 -12.12 -6.38
N GLU A 100 17.51 -12.54 -5.23
CA GLU A 100 18.69 -13.42 -5.13
C GLU A 100 18.31 -14.90 -5.24
N LYS A 101 17.05 -15.24 -4.89
CA LYS A 101 16.54 -16.62 -4.85
C LYS A 101 15.83 -17.04 -6.13
N MET A 102 15.20 -16.11 -6.83
CA MET A 102 14.44 -16.36 -8.06
C MET A 102 15.34 -16.20 -9.29
N GLU A 103 15.08 -16.98 -10.33
CA GLU A 103 15.77 -16.83 -11.62
C GLU A 103 15.50 -15.43 -12.20
N SER A 104 16.52 -14.83 -12.83
CA SER A 104 16.49 -13.44 -13.29
C SER A 104 15.33 -13.10 -14.24
N THR A 105 14.98 -14.00 -15.16
CA THR A 105 13.86 -13.80 -16.10
C THR A 105 12.51 -13.93 -15.42
N GLU A 106 12.38 -14.81 -14.43
CA GLU A 106 11.18 -14.94 -13.61
C GLU A 106 10.99 -13.72 -12.70
N TYR A 107 12.06 -13.26 -12.05
CA TYR A 107 12.02 -12.07 -11.21
C TYR A 107 11.62 -10.84 -12.01
N LYS A 108 12.13 -10.70 -13.25
CA LYS A 108 11.73 -9.63 -14.15
C LYS A 108 10.22 -9.66 -14.42
N LYS A 109 9.67 -10.82 -14.81
CA LYS A 109 8.21 -10.97 -15.03
C LYS A 109 7.40 -10.64 -13.78
N PHE A 110 7.88 -11.11 -12.62
CA PHE A 110 7.26 -10.81 -11.33
C PHE A 110 7.18 -9.30 -11.08
N SER A 111 8.29 -8.58 -11.23
CA SER A 111 8.36 -7.12 -11.05
C SER A 111 7.57 -6.32 -12.08
N GLU A 112 7.35 -6.87 -13.28
CA GLU A 112 6.60 -6.22 -14.36
C GLU A 112 5.07 -6.41 -14.25
N GLY A 113 4.59 -7.04 -13.17
CA GLY A 113 3.17 -7.13 -12.84
C GLY A 113 2.63 -8.54 -12.64
N CYS A 114 3.41 -9.59 -12.92
CA CYS A 114 3.01 -10.97 -12.65
C CYS A 114 2.95 -11.32 -11.15
N PHE A 115 3.31 -10.38 -10.27
CA PHE A 115 3.03 -10.45 -8.84
C PHE A 115 1.54 -10.72 -8.54
N THR A 116 0.62 -10.17 -9.35
CA THR A 116 -0.83 -10.34 -9.15
C THR A 116 -1.47 -11.11 -10.29
N ILE A 117 -2.56 -11.81 -10.00
CA ILE A 117 -3.32 -12.56 -11.00
C ILE A 117 -4.31 -11.63 -11.68
N ARG A 118 -4.28 -11.59 -13.00
CA ARG A 118 -5.15 -10.73 -13.83
C ARG A 118 -5.95 -11.59 -14.80
N ARG A 119 -7.28 -11.39 -14.83
CA ARG A 119 -8.19 -11.99 -15.84
C ARG A 119 -8.44 -11.08 -17.04
N THR A 120 -8.17 -9.79 -16.88
CA THR A 120 -8.40 -8.74 -17.89
C THR A 120 -7.28 -7.71 -17.81
N ASP A 121 -6.96 -7.03 -18.91
CA ASP A 121 -5.87 -6.04 -18.96
C ASP A 121 -6.19 -4.68 -18.30
N ARG A 122 -7.31 -4.58 -17.58
CA ARG A 122 -7.69 -3.36 -16.84
C ARG A 122 -6.65 -3.05 -15.77
N VAL A 123 -6.23 -1.79 -15.66
CA VAL A 123 -5.20 -1.32 -14.71
C VAL A 123 -5.47 -1.81 -13.28
N TRP A 124 -6.69 -1.65 -12.78
CA TRP A 124 -7.11 -2.08 -11.44
C TRP A 124 -7.61 -3.53 -11.38
N GLY A 125 -7.23 -4.38 -12.34
CA GLY A 125 -7.73 -5.74 -12.51
C GLY A 125 -6.96 -6.81 -11.74
N GLY A 126 -5.87 -6.45 -11.06
CA GLY A 126 -5.05 -7.36 -10.25
C GLY A 126 -5.81 -7.89 -9.03
N VAL A 127 -5.57 -9.16 -8.73
CA VAL A 127 -6.08 -9.84 -7.53
C VAL A 127 -4.94 -10.64 -6.92
N ALA A 128 -4.86 -10.64 -5.59
CA ALA A 128 -3.91 -11.45 -4.86
C ALA A 128 -4.12 -12.95 -5.16
N GLN A 129 -3.04 -13.72 -5.05
CA GLN A 129 -3.01 -15.12 -5.47
C GLN A 129 -3.90 -16.01 -4.59
N ASP A 130 -3.92 -15.74 -3.29
CA ASP A 130 -4.74 -16.42 -2.28
C ASP A 130 -6.24 -16.34 -2.61
N ILE A 131 -6.76 -15.15 -2.93
CA ILE A 131 -8.17 -14.91 -3.28
C ILE A 131 -8.61 -15.69 -4.54
N LYS A 132 -7.67 -16.11 -5.39
CA LYS A 132 -7.99 -16.87 -6.61
C LYS A 132 -7.98 -18.38 -6.42
N ILE A 133 -7.37 -18.86 -5.34
CA ILE A 133 -7.26 -20.29 -5.04
C ILE A 133 -8.47 -20.75 -4.19
N GLU A 134 -9.10 -19.83 -3.46
CA GLU A 134 -10.40 -20.00 -2.79
C GLU A 134 -11.59 -20.10 -3.77
#